data_AF-A0A6G2Q7S0-F1
#
_entry.id   AF-A0A6G2Q7S0-F1
#
_cell.length_a   1.000
_cell.length_b   1.000
_cell.length_c   1.000
_cell.angle_alpha   90.00
_cell.angle_beta   90.00
_cell.angle_gamma   90.00
#
_symmetry.space_group_name_H-M   'P 1'
#
loop_
_entity.id
_entity.type
_entity.pdbx_description
1 polymer ?
#
loop_
_entity_poly.entity_id
_entity_poly.type
_entity_poly.pdbx_seq_one_letter_code
_entity_poly.pdbx_strand_id
1 'polypeptide(L)' 'DAFLTADLRHHPASEAVARSPLALLDAAHWATEWPWCEQAAGQLDEISDRHGWGLRVHVSTTVTDPWTAHAASSVTTK' A
#
# COMPACT_ATOMS: atom_id res chain seq x y z
N ASP A 1 -6.98 17.14 6.69
CA ASP A 1 -6.45 16.44 5.49
C ASP A 1 -5.16 15.71 5.82
N ALA A 2 -4.81 14.70 5.02
CA ALA A 2 -3.61 13.90 5.20
C ALA A 2 -2.98 13.51 3.86
N PHE A 3 -1.67 13.29 3.87
CA PHE A 3 -0.90 12.72 2.77
C PHE A 3 -0.52 11.28 3.12
N LEU A 4 -1.01 10.32 2.33
CA LEU A 4 -0.72 8.90 2.48
C LEU A 4 0.39 8.49 1.53
N THR A 5 1.42 7.84 2.05
CA THR A 5 2.56 7.30 1.29
C THR A 5 3.16 6.11 2.04
N ALA A 6 4.21 5.53 1.49
CA ALA A 6 5.08 4.57 2.16
C ALA A 6 6.51 5.10 2.31
N ASP A 7 7.31 4.42 3.14
CA ASP A 7 8.76 4.58 3.29
C ASP A 7 9.22 6.00 3.68
N LEU A 8 8.49 6.64 4.59
CA LEU A 8 8.89 7.95 5.08
C LEU A 8 10.21 7.86 5.84
N ARG A 9 11.07 8.83 5.54
CA ARG A 9 12.33 9.04 6.24
C ARG A 9 12.20 10.20 7.21
N HIS A 10 12.97 10.13 8.29
CA HIS A 10 12.94 11.12 9.37
C HIS A 10 13.07 12.58 8.90
N HIS A 11 14.11 12.90 8.11
CA HIS A 11 14.36 14.27 7.68
C HIS A 11 13.26 14.81 6.74
N PRO A 12 12.89 14.14 5.63
CA PRO A 12 11.78 14.58 4.79
C PRO A 12 10.46 14.80 5.55
N ALA A 13 10.10 13.87 6.44
CA ALA A 13 8.87 13.98 7.22
C ALA A 13 8.92 15.19 8.18
N SER A 14 10.02 15.35 8.91
CA SER A 14 10.19 16.48 9.85
C SER A 14 10.15 17.82 9.14
N GLU A 15 10.79 17.91 7.97
CA GLU A 15 10.78 19.12 7.16
C GLU A 15 9.38 19.45 6.60
N ALA A 16 8.63 18.43 6.16
CA ALA A 16 7.27 18.62 5.68
C ALA A 16 6.34 19.12 6.79
N VAL A 17 6.44 18.55 7.99
CA VAL A 17 5.68 18.99 9.18
C VAL A 17 6.04 20.41 9.60
N ALA A 18 7.31 20.81 9.49
CA ALA A 18 7.74 22.18 9.80
C ALA A 18 7.17 23.23 8.82
N ARG A 19 6.83 22.82 7.59
CA ARG A 19 6.37 23.71 6.52
C ARG A 19 4.86 23.66 6.28
N SER A 20 4.15 22.66 6.80
CA SER A 20 2.74 22.43 6.53
C SER A 20 2.03 21.75 7.70
N PRO A 21 0.77 22.13 8.01
CA PRO A 21 -0.05 21.43 9.00
C PRO A 21 -0.65 20.11 8.46
N LEU A 22 -0.34 19.70 7.22
CA LEU A 22 -0.84 18.48 6.62
C LEU A 22 -0.30 17.24 7.37
N ALA A 23 -1.20 16.37 7.81
CA ALA A 23 -0.80 15.12 8.45
C ALA A 23 -0.11 14.19 7.44
N LEU A 24 0.95 13.49 7.87
CA LEU A 24 1.60 12.45 7.08
C LEU A 24 1.17 11.08 7.62
N LEU A 25 0.79 10.18 6.72
CA LEU A 25 0.50 8.79 7.01
C LEU A 25 1.48 7.93 6.22
N ASP A 26 2.34 7.20 6.94
CA ASP A 26 3.19 6.16 6.37
C ASP A 26 2.48 4.82 6.53
N ALA A 27 2.00 4.28 5.42
CA ALA A 27 1.53 2.91 5.35
C ALA A 27 2.66 2.03 4.82
N ALA A 28 2.81 0.84 5.39
CA ALA A 28 3.85 -0.09 4.95
C ALA A 28 3.77 -0.32 3.43
N HIS A 29 4.93 -0.35 2.77
CA HIS A 29 5.03 -0.40 1.31
C HIS A 29 4.21 -1.52 0.68
N TRP A 30 4.22 -2.71 1.29
CA TRP A 30 3.40 -3.84 0.84
C TRP A 30 1.91 -3.50 0.88
N ALA A 31 1.43 -2.86 1.95
CA ALA A 31 0.02 -2.51 2.13
C ALA A 31 -0.47 -1.46 1.11
N THR A 32 0.41 -0.60 0.61
CA THR A 32 0.08 0.40 -0.40
C THR A 32 0.15 -0.14 -1.83
N GLU A 33 1.01 -1.13 -2.09
CA GLU A 33 1.28 -1.60 -3.46
C GLU A 33 0.63 -2.94 -3.81
N TRP A 34 0.56 -3.89 -2.89
CA TRP A 34 -0.06 -5.19 -3.15
C TRP A 34 -1.50 -5.10 -3.67
N PRO A 35 -2.37 -4.17 -3.20
CA PRO A 35 -3.72 -4.03 -3.74
C PRO A 35 -3.79 -3.81 -5.26
N TRP A 36 -2.74 -3.25 -5.88
CA TRP A 36 -2.68 -3.06 -7.32
C TRP A 36 -2.50 -4.38 -8.09
N CYS A 37 -1.96 -5.43 -7.46
CA CYS A 37 -1.72 -6.71 -8.12
C CYS A 37 -3.03 -7.35 -8.61
N GLU A 38 -4.13 -7.21 -7.88
CA GLU A 38 -5.45 -7.69 -8.30
C GLU A 38 -5.96 -6.97 -9.56
N GLN A 39 -5.77 -5.65 -9.62
CA GLN A 39 -6.10 -4.88 -10.81
C GLN A 39 -5.24 -5.30 -12.01
N ALA A 40 -3.94 -5.46 -11.80
CA ALA A 40 -3.02 -5.91 -12.84
C ALA A 40 -3.38 -7.32 -13.34
N ALA A 41 -3.80 -8.22 -12.44
CA ALA A 41 -4.27 -9.54 -12.81
C ALA A 41 -5.50 -9.49 -13.72
N GLY A 42 -6.51 -8.66 -13.36
CA GLY A 42 -7.68 -8.45 -14.21
C GLY A 42 -7.32 -7.93 -15.60
N GLN A 43 -6.37 -6.99 -15.70
CA GLN A 43 -5.89 -6.49 -17.00
C GLN A 43 -5.20 -7.58 -17.82
N LEU A 44 -4.41 -8.45 -17.18
CA LEU A 44 -3.74 -9.56 -17.86
C LEU A 44 -4.75 -10.62 -18.34
N ASP A 45 -5.79 -10.92 -17.55
CA ASP A 45 -6.87 -11.81 -17.95
C ASP A 45 -7.60 -11.26 -19.18
N GLU A 46 -7.97 -9.97 -19.17
CA GLU A 46 -8.61 -9.33 -20.33
C GLU A 46 -7.73 -9.38 -21.60
N ILE A 47 -6.41 -9.19 -21.45
CA ILE A 47 -5.46 -9.32 -22.56
C ILE A 47 -5.42 -10.76 -23.08
N SER A 48 -5.31 -11.73 -22.16
CA SER A 48 -5.29 -13.17 -22.49
C SER A 48 -6.53 -13.58 -23.26
N ASP A 49 -7.71 -13.12 -22.84
CA ASP A 49 -8.99 -13.40 -23.50
C ASP A 49 -9.04 -12.79 -24.91
N ARG A 50 -8.66 -11.52 -25.07
CA ARG A 50 -8.65 -10.85 -26.38
C ARG A 50 -7.76 -11.54 -27.41
N HIS A 51 -6.66 -12.13 -26.95
CA HIS A 51 -5.70 -12.80 -27.83
C HIS A 51 -5.87 -14.32 -27.89
N GLY A 52 -6.81 -14.89 -27.15
CA GLY A 52 -7.06 -16.33 -27.12
C GLY A 52 -5.89 -17.15 -26.58
N TRP A 53 -5.08 -16.59 -25.68
CA TRP A 53 -3.88 -17.26 -25.16
C TRP A 53 -4.19 -18.35 -24.15
N GLY A 54 -5.33 -18.27 -23.45
CA GLY A 54 -5.71 -19.25 -22.43
C GLY A 54 -4.75 -19.28 -21.23
N LEU A 55 -4.15 -18.14 -20.89
CA LEU A 55 -3.31 -18.00 -19.70
C LEU A 55 -4.16 -18.02 -18.43
N ARG A 56 -3.54 -18.44 -17.32
CA ARG A 56 -4.10 -18.30 -15.97
C ARG A 56 -3.25 -17.32 -15.19
N VAL A 57 -3.88 -16.32 -14.59
CA VAL A 57 -3.22 -15.33 -13.75
C VAL A 57 -3.55 -15.60 -12.29
N HIS A 58 -2.56 -15.46 -11.42
CA HIS A 58 -2.70 -15.67 -9.99
C HIS A 58 -1.96 -14.57 -9.23
N VAL A 59 -2.64 -13.95 -8.27
CA VAL A 59 -2.02 -13.03 -7.31
C VAL A 59 -1.67 -13.82 -6.05
N SER A 60 -0.41 -13.73 -5.62
CA SER A 60 0.00 -14.33 -4.34
C SER A 60 -0.63 -13.56 -3.19
N THR A 61 -1.32 -14.27 -2.29
CA THR A 61 -1.89 -13.71 -1.05
C THR A 61 -0.94 -13.78 0.14
N THR A 62 0.24 -14.40 -0.02
CA THR A 62 1.28 -14.40 1.01
C THR A 62 1.75 -12.97 1.27
N VAL A 63 1.62 -12.51 2.52
CA VAL A 63 2.14 -11.21 2.96
C VAL A 63 3.67 -11.29 2.99
N THR A 64 4.32 -10.45 2.19
CA THR A 64 5.80 -10.38 2.09
C THR A 64 6.37 -9.14 2.76
N ASP A 65 5.56 -8.46 3.58
CA ASP A 65 6.03 -7.34 4.38
C ASP A 65 7.03 -7.84 5.44
N PRO A 66 8.27 -7.34 5.48
CA PRO A 66 9.22 -7.69 6.52
C PRO A 66 8.84 -7.12 7.89
N TRP A 67 7.97 -6.12 7.95
CA TRP A 67 7.57 -5.44 9.18
C TRP A 67 6.26 -6.00 9.73
N THR A 68 6.30 -6.58 10.93
CA THR A 68 5.13 -7.21 11.57
C THR A 68 4.77 -6.57 12.91
N ALA A 69 5.58 -5.62 13.40
CA ALA A 69 5.33 -4.95 14.65
C ALA A 69 4.12 -4.01 14.53
N HIS A 70 3.19 -4.10 15.49
CA HIS A 70 2.04 -3.19 15.57
C HIS A 70 1.78 -2.78 17.01
N ALA A 71 1.32 -1.54 17.21
CA ALA A 71 0.83 -1.05 18.49
C ALA A 71 -0.63 -0.64 18.33
N ALA A 72 -1.52 -1.27 19.10
CA ALA A 72 -2.94 -0.92 19.09
C ALA A 72 -3.14 0.50 19.66
N SER A 73 -4.09 1.25 19.09
CA SER A 73 -4.48 2.53 19.66
C SER A 73 -5.06 2.33 21.07
N SER A 74 -4.81 3.27 21.97
CA SER A 74 -5.41 3.23 23.30
C SER A 74 -6.92 3.40 23.18
N VAL A 75 -7.68 2.56 23.89
CA VAL A 75 -9.13 2.73 23.99
C VAL A 75 -9.42 3.99 24.79
N THR A 76 -9.85 5.05 24.12
CA THR A 76 -10.39 6.24 24.79
C THR A 76 -11.77 5.90 25.33
N THR A 77 -11.89 5.71 26.64
CA THR A 77 -13.20 5.65 27.28
C THR A 77 -13.73 7.08 27.33
N LYS A 78 -14.83 7.33 26.61
CA LYS A 78 -15.47 8.64 26.48
C LYS A 78 -16.17 9.05 27.76
#